data_AF-A0AAW9BAV2-F1
#
_entry.id   AF-A0AAW9BAV2-F1
#
_cell.length_a   1.000
_cell.length_b   1.000
_cell.length_c   1.000
_cell.angle_alpha   90.00
_cell.angle_beta   90.00
_cell.angle_gamma   90.00
#
_symmetry.space_group_name_H-M   'P 1'
#
loop_
_entity.id
_entity.type
_entity.pdbx_description
1 polymer ?
#
loop_
_entity_poly.entity_id
_entity_poly.type
_entity_poly.pdbx_seq_one_letter_code
_entity_poly.pdbx_strand_id
1 'polypeptide(L)'
;MVNTTQKISQSPVPDLEQFRAIAAQKDDRVISKRGEVKEPSTFHKGHKFASVSEGVLRKKYTKFFQENIKTHLDLKQALLKEEKPETALLAYSLVSPSGYRGEPLTERKILEVVSLLDEVKVEGDTYQQLKNTFDSISKDPRMQV
;
A
#
# COMPACT_ATOMS: atom_id res chain seq x y z
N MET A 1 -28.59 20.82 35.14
CA MET A 1 -28.45 19.93 33.97
C MET A 1 -28.32 20.81 32.74
N VAL A 2 -27.13 20.91 32.13
CA VAL A 2 -26.91 21.73 30.94
C VAL A 2 -26.64 20.76 29.79
N ASN A 3 -27.68 20.54 28.97
CA ASN A 3 -27.55 19.85 27.70
C ASN A 3 -26.88 20.80 26.70
N THR A 4 -25.55 20.73 26.60
CA THR A 4 -24.83 21.36 25.50
C THR A 4 -24.84 20.40 24.33
N THR A 5 -25.89 20.45 23.52
CA THR A 5 -25.88 19.98 22.13
C THR A 5 -24.79 20.77 21.41
N GLN A 6 -23.57 20.23 21.36
CA GLN A 6 -22.51 20.74 20.51
C GLN A 6 -23.03 20.66 19.07
N LYS A 7 -23.43 21.80 18.50
CA LYS A 7 -23.58 21.95 17.06
C LYS A 7 -22.28 21.44 16.44
N ILE A 8 -22.37 20.31 15.74
CA ILE A 8 -21.32 19.87 14.82
C ILE A 8 -21.31 20.94 13.72
N SER A 9 -20.54 21.99 13.97
CA SER A 9 -20.17 22.98 12.97
C SER A 9 -19.62 22.18 11.80
N GLN A 10 -20.29 22.26 10.65
CA GLN A 10 -19.77 21.72 9.40
C GLN A 10 -18.44 22.41 9.18
N SER A 11 -17.35 21.70 9.45
CA SER A 11 -16.01 22.19 9.15
C SER A 11 -15.96 22.52 7.67
N PRO A 12 -15.44 23.70 7.28
CA PRO A 12 -15.39 24.12 5.89
C PRO A 12 -14.70 23.03 5.06
N VAL A 13 -15.23 22.78 3.87
CA VAL A 13 -14.63 21.83 2.92
C VAL A 13 -13.22 22.31 2.61
N PRO A 14 -12.18 21.47 2.78
CA PRO A 14 -10.81 21.86 2.49
C PRO A 14 -10.66 22.25 1.02
N ASP A 15 -9.88 23.29 0.76
CA ASP A 15 -9.61 23.75 -0.59
C ASP A 15 -8.80 22.71 -1.39
N LEU A 16 -9.19 22.53 -2.65
CA LEU A 16 -8.64 21.51 -3.54
C LEU A 16 -7.18 21.81 -3.91
N GLU A 17 -6.83 23.09 -4.07
CA GLU A 17 -5.45 23.50 -4.37
C GLU A 17 -4.54 23.23 -3.17
N GLN A 18 -5.00 23.56 -1.96
CA GLN A 18 -4.29 23.25 -0.72
C GLN A 18 -4.09 21.73 -0.54
N PHE A 19 -5.10 20.92 -0.87
CA PHE A 19 -4.97 19.46 -0.86
C PHE A 19 -3.89 18.97 -1.84
N ARG A 20 -3.95 19.43 -3.09
CA ARG A 20 -2.98 19.05 -4.13
C ARG A 20 -1.56 19.48 -3.79
N ALA A 21 -1.37 20.69 -3.25
CA ALA A 21 -0.05 21.19 -2.90
C ALA A 21 0.65 20.33 -1.84
N ILE A 22 -0.10 19.82 -0.86
CA ILE A 22 0.44 18.95 0.20
C ILE A 22 0.57 17.51 -0.28
N ALA A 23 -0.42 16.99 -1.01
CA ALA A 23 -0.40 15.63 -1.56
C ALA A 23 0.67 15.44 -2.64
N ALA A 24 1.00 16.47 -3.43
CA ALA A 24 2.00 16.37 -4.49
C ALA A 24 3.44 16.36 -3.95
N GLN A 25 3.67 16.81 -2.72
CA GLN A 25 5.02 16.85 -2.13
C GLN A 25 5.49 15.49 -1.63
N LYS A 26 4.57 14.58 -1.29
CA LYS A 26 4.88 13.24 -0.78
C LYS A 26 3.78 12.25 -1.16
N ASP A 27 4.14 11.01 -1.49
CA ASP A 27 3.21 9.88 -1.69
C ASP A 27 2.49 9.44 -0.39
N ASP A 28 2.59 10.22 0.68
CA ASP A 28 2.01 9.92 1.97
C ASP A 28 0.56 10.40 2.06
N ARG A 29 -0.21 9.70 2.89
CA ARG A 29 -1.62 9.97 3.15
C ARG A 29 -1.79 11.42 3.64
N VAL A 30 -2.79 12.15 3.15
CA VAL A 30 -3.08 13.52 3.62
C VAL A 30 -4.31 13.51 4.54
N ILE A 31 -4.31 14.34 5.60
CA ILE A 31 -5.42 14.42 6.55
C ILE A 31 -6.07 15.80 6.47
N SER A 32 -7.39 15.83 6.31
CA SER A 32 -8.17 17.04 6.59
C SER A 32 -8.76 16.96 8.00
N LYS A 33 -8.44 17.94 8.85
CA LYS A 33 -9.05 18.08 10.17
C LYS A 33 -9.52 19.51 10.34
N ARG A 34 -10.84 19.68 10.48
CA ARG A 34 -11.50 21.00 10.62
C ARG A 34 -11.30 21.93 9.41
N GLY A 35 -11.22 21.38 8.20
CA GLY A 35 -11.05 22.14 6.96
C GLY A 35 -9.59 22.49 6.60
N GLU A 36 -8.64 22.23 7.50
CA GLU A 36 -7.21 22.35 7.20
C GLU A 36 -6.64 21.02 6.73
N VAL A 37 -5.92 21.06 5.62
CA VAL A 37 -5.15 19.95 5.06
C VAL A 37 -3.77 19.95 5.72
N LYS A 38 -3.36 18.82 6.33
CA LYS A 38 -2.06 18.66 6.98
C LYS A 38 -1.46 17.27 6.72
N GLU A 39 -0.15 17.19 6.85
CA GLU A 39 0.55 15.91 6.91
C GLU A 39 0.14 15.11 8.17
N PRO A 40 0.02 13.78 8.09
CA PRO A 40 -0.17 12.93 9.25
C PRO A 40 1.00 13.06 10.21
N SER A 41 0.71 13.47 11.44
CA SER A 41 1.66 13.27 12.53
C SER A 41 1.87 11.76 12.80
N THR A 42 3.05 11.39 13.27
CA THR A 42 3.37 10.04 13.78
C THR A 42 2.42 9.59 14.90
N PHE A 43 1.77 10.52 15.61
CA PHE A 43 0.79 10.22 16.63
C PHE A 43 -0.62 9.95 16.08
N HIS A 44 -0.84 10.12 14.78
CA HIS A 44 -2.13 9.84 14.15
C HIS A 44 -2.48 8.36 14.24
N LYS A 45 -3.75 8.05 14.54
CA LYS A 45 -4.24 6.67 14.68
C LYS A 45 -3.90 5.81 13.46
N GLY A 46 -4.09 6.36 12.25
CA GLY A 46 -3.78 5.65 11.01
C GLY A 46 -2.31 5.24 10.88
N HIS A 47 -1.38 6.09 11.30
CA HIS A 47 0.05 5.76 11.27
C HIS A 47 0.36 4.66 12.29
N LYS A 48 -0.18 4.77 13.52
CA LYS A 48 -0.02 3.74 14.55
C LYS A 48 -0.53 2.37 14.10
N PHE A 49 -1.70 2.32 13.44
CA PHE A 49 -2.25 1.07 12.91
C PHE A 49 -1.36 0.48 11.83
N ALA A 50 -0.87 1.30 10.90
CA ALA A 50 0.05 0.85 9.84
C ALA A 50 1.36 0.27 10.43
N SER A 51 1.98 0.96 11.39
CA SER A 51 3.20 0.44 12.03
C SER A 51 2.97 -0.87 12.79
N VAL A 52 1.80 -1.02 13.44
CA VAL A 52 1.44 -2.27 14.12
C VAL A 52 1.21 -3.39 13.11
N SER A 53 0.48 -3.15 12.02
CA SER A 53 0.26 -4.16 10.98
C SER A 53 1.56 -4.59 10.30
N GLU A 54 2.44 -3.64 9.99
CA GLU A 54 3.78 -3.95 9.45
C GLU A 54 4.58 -4.83 10.41
N GLY A 55 4.57 -4.50 11.71
CA GLY A 55 5.23 -5.30 12.73
C GLY A 55 4.70 -6.73 12.82
N VAL A 56 3.38 -6.91 12.69
CA VAL A 56 2.73 -8.24 12.67
C VAL A 56 3.14 -9.01 11.41
N LEU A 57 3.10 -8.38 10.25
CA LEU A 57 3.50 -8.99 8.98
C LEU A 57 4.98 -9.43 9.00
N ARG A 58 5.88 -8.56 9.49
CA ARG A 58 7.31 -8.91 9.66
C ARG A 58 7.51 -10.14 10.54
N LYS A 59 6.76 -10.25 11.64
CA LYS A 59 6.84 -11.41 12.55
C LYS A 59 6.26 -12.68 11.96
N LYS A 60 5.17 -12.58 11.19
CA LYS A 60 4.53 -13.72 10.53
C LYS A 60 5.41 -14.27 9.40
N TYR A 61 6.11 -13.38 8.70
CA TYR A 61 6.85 -13.67 7.49
C TYR A 61 8.36 -13.42 7.62
N THR A 62 8.92 -13.69 8.80
CA THR A 62 10.32 -13.43 9.15
C THR A 62 11.31 -13.97 8.12
N LYS A 63 11.02 -15.14 7.55
CA LYS A 63 11.84 -15.80 6.51
C LYS A 63 12.07 -14.96 5.26
N PHE A 64 11.13 -14.09 4.87
CA PHE A 64 11.31 -13.18 3.73
C PHE A 64 12.20 -11.98 4.06
N PHE A 65 12.42 -11.70 5.34
CA PHE A 65 13.28 -10.61 5.83
C PHE A 65 14.65 -11.10 6.32
N GLN A 66 14.98 -12.37 6.13
CA GLN A 66 16.30 -12.91 6.44
C GLN A 66 17.31 -12.53 5.35
N GLU A 67 18.59 -12.49 5.71
CA GLU A 67 19.70 -11.98 4.88
C GLU A 67 19.87 -12.66 3.51
N ASN A 68 19.21 -13.78 3.27
CA ASN A 68 19.35 -14.58 2.05
C ASN A 68 18.47 -14.10 0.88
N ILE A 69 17.48 -13.22 1.11
CA ILE A 69 16.61 -12.71 0.05
C ILE A 69 17.01 -11.28 -0.27
N LYS A 70 17.93 -11.14 -1.22
CA LYS A 70 18.46 -9.84 -1.65
C LYS A 70 17.96 -9.42 -3.02
N THR A 71 17.53 -10.38 -3.85
CA THR A 71 17.07 -10.10 -5.21
C THR A 71 15.58 -10.41 -5.38
N HIS A 72 14.98 -9.76 -6.39
CA HIS A 72 13.63 -10.04 -6.83
C HIS A 72 13.44 -11.52 -7.24
N LEU A 73 14.48 -12.15 -7.81
CA LEU A 73 14.46 -13.57 -8.18
C LEU A 73 14.43 -14.48 -6.94
N ASP A 74 15.23 -14.17 -5.92
CA ASP A 74 15.24 -14.92 -4.66
C ASP A 74 13.87 -14.84 -3.97
N LEU A 75 13.26 -13.66 -3.96
CA LEU A 75 11.92 -13.45 -3.40
C LEU A 75 10.89 -14.30 -4.15
N LYS A 76 10.91 -14.30 -5.49
CA LYS A 76 10.00 -15.14 -6.30
C LYS A 76 10.16 -16.61 -5.97
N GLN A 77 11.39 -17.11 -5.90
CA GLN A 77 11.66 -18.52 -5.58
C GLN A 77 11.23 -18.86 -4.15
N ALA A 78 11.43 -17.96 -3.20
CA ALA A 78 10.99 -18.16 -1.82
C ALA A 78 9.46 -18.24 -1.73
N LEU A 79 8.72 -17.37 -2.42
CA LEU A 79 7.25 -17.42 -2.48
C LEU A 79 6.73 -18.73 -3.08
N LEU A 80 7.36 -19.20 -4.17
CA LEU A 80 6.99 -20.45 -4.84
C LEU A 80 7.25 -21.71 -3.98
N LYS A 81 8.17 -21.65 -3.02
CA LYS A 81 8.43 -22.77 -2.10
C LYS A 81 7.37 -22.89 -1.01
N GLU A 82 6.65 -21.81 -0.72
CA GLU A 82 5.74 -21.75 0.41
C GLU A 82 4.29 -21.92 0.03
N GLU A 83 3.91 -21.37 -1.13
CA GLU A 83 2.52 -21.24 -1.53
C GLU A 83 2.28 -21.86 -2.90
N LYS A 84 1.00 -22.03 -3.24
CA LYS A 84 0.60 -22.50 -4.57
C LYS A 84 1.18 -21.56 -5.64
N PRO A 85 1.68 -22.11 -6.78
CA PRO A 85 2.32 -21.31 -7.80
C PRO A 85 1.47 -20.13 -8.29
N GLU A 86 0.16 -20.34 -8.47
CA GLU A 86 -0.77 -19.31 -8.95
C GLU A 86 -0.85 -18.12 -7.99
N THR A 87 -1.09 -18.38 -6.70
CA THR A 87 -1.19 -17.38 -5.64
C THR A 87 0.13 -16.62 -5.45
N ALA A 88 1.24 -17.37 -5.42
CA ALA A 88 2.58 -16.80 -5.26
C ALA A 88 2.95 -15.86 -6.43
N LEU A 89 2.68 -16.28 -7.66
CA LEU A 89 2.97 -15.48 -8.86
C LEU A 89 2.05 -14.26 -8.95
N LEU A 90 0.79 -14.39 -8.55
CA LEU A 90 -0.15 -13.27 -8.51
C LEU A 90 0.30 -12.20 -7.52
N ALA A 91 0.70 -12.58 -6.30
CA ALA A 91 1.25 -11.63 -5.33
C ALA A 91 2.57 -11.01 -5.82
N TYR A 92 3.48 -11.82 -6.38
CA TYR A 92 4.76 -11.34 -6.91
C TYR A 92 4.60 -10.39 -8.10
N SER A 93 3.49 -10.48 -8.85
CA SER A 93 3.24 -9.65 -10.02
C SER A 93 3.30 -8.14 -9.72
N LEU A 94 3.00 -7.74 -8.48
CA LEU A 94 3.08 -6.36 -7.99
C LEU A 94 4.48 -5.75 -8.16
N VAL A 95 5.53 -6.53 -7.89
CA VAL A 95 6.93 -6.06 -7.90
C VAL A 95 7.72 -6.58 -9.08
N SER A 96 7.12 -7.45 -9.90
CA SER A 96 7.79 -8.03 -11.07
C SER A 96 8.31 -6.99 -12.06
N PRO A 97 7.57 -5.89 -12.41
CA PRO A 97 8.07 -4.89 -13.36
C PRO A 97 9.26 -4.12 -12.81
N SER A 98 9.26 -3.82 -11.50
CA SER A 98 10.39 -3.19 -10.81
C SER A 98 11.64 -4.07 -10.85
N GLY A 99 11.48 -5.39 -10.67
CA GLY A 99 12.59 -6.34 -10.79
C GLY A 99 13.20 -6.37 -12.19
N TYR A 100 12.37 -6.34 -13.25
CA TYR A 100 12.86 -6.29 -14.63
C TYR A 100 13.59 -4.98 -14.96
N ARG A 101 13.18 -3.87 -14.34
CA ARG A 101 13.84 -2.56 -14.50
C ARG A 101 15.15 -2.43 -13.72
N GLY A 102 15.53 -3.44 -12.94
CA GLY A 102 16.75 -3.42 -12.13
C GLY A 102 16.63 -2.55 -10.89
N GLU A 103 15.41 -2.22 -10.44
CA GLU A 103 15.23 -1.52 -9.17
C GLU A 103 15.66 -2.42 -8.00
N PRO A 104 16.22 -1.84 -6.93
CA PRO A 104 16.57 -2.61 -5.75
C PRO A 104 15.30 -3.18 -5.09
N LEU A 105 15.44 -4.41 -4.59
CA LEU A 105 14.43 -5.00 -3.71
C LEU A 105 14.60 -4.39 -2.31
N THR A 106 13.58 -3.68 -1.86
CA THR A 106 13.55 -3.06 -0.53
C THR A 106 12.64 -3.85 0.40
N GLU A 107 12.85 -3.72 1.71
CA GLU A 107 11.97 -4.35 2.71
C GLU A 107 10.51 -3.91 2.56
N ARG A 108 10.28 -2.66 2.13
CA ARG A 108 8.94 -2.15 1.85
C ARG A 108 8.26 -2.95 0.73
N LYS A 109 8.97 -3.21 -0.37
CA LYS A 109 8.45 -4.06 -1.46
C LYS A 109 8.15 -5.48 -0.99
N ILE A 110 8.97 -6.04 -0.11
CA ILE A 110 8.72 -7.37 0.49
C ILE A 110 7.43 -7.33 1.33
N LEU A 111 7.24 -6.29 2.16
CA LEU A 111 6.03 -6.11 2.95
C LEU A 111 4.78 -6.00 2.08
N GLU A 112 4.83 -5.23 1.00
CA GLU A 112 3.72 -5.06 0.07
C GLU A 112 3.30 -6.40 -0.57
N VAL A 113 4.28 -7.18 -1.05
CA VAL A 113 4.02 -8.50 -1.65
C VAL A 113 3.44 -9.47 -0.64
N VAL A 114 3.96 -9.47 0.59
CA VAL A 114 3.53 -10.37 1.65
C VAL A 114 2.15 -9.99 2.20
N SER A 115 1.83 -8.70 2.27
CA SER A 115 0.49 -8.22 2.61
C SER A 115 -0.52 -8.67 1.55
N LEU A 116 -0.17 -8.46 0.27
CA LEU A 116 -1.00 -8.90 -0.85
C LEU A 116 -1.16 -10.42 -0.87
N LEU A 117 -0.13 -11.18 -0.51
CA LEU A 117 -0.20 -12.64 -0.44
C LEU A 117 -1.28 -13.11 0.54
N ASP A 118 -1.42 -12.45 1.69
CA ASP A 118 -2.49 -12.77 2.66
C ASP A 118 -3.88 -12.46 2.10
N GLU A 119 -4.04 -11.38 1.33
CA GLU A 119 -5.31 -11.00 0.71
C GLU A 119 -5.71 -11.95 -0.43
N VAL A 120 -4.75 -12.28 -1.31
CA VAL A 120 -4.98 -13.17 -2.46
C VAL A 120 -5.29 -14.60 -2.02
N LYS A 121 -4.81 -15.03 -0.85
CA LYS A 121 -5.17 -16.32 -0.24
C LYS A 121 -6.65 -16.39 0.15
N VAL A 122 -7.26 -15.26 0.50
CA VAL A 122 -8.67 -15.18 0.88
C VAL A 122 -9.54 -15.02 -0.35
N GLU A 123 -9.21 -14.07 -1.23
CA GLU A 123 -9.98 -13.76 -2.44
C GLU A 123 -9.07 -13.29 -3.59
N GLY A 124 -8.60 -14.23 -4.40
CA GLY A 124 -7.69 -13.95 -5.51
C GLY A 124 -8.36 -13.26 -6.72
N ASP A 125 -9.64 -13.52 -6.95
CA ASP A 125 -10.36 -13.06 -8.15
C ASP A 125 -10.49 -11.54 -8.18
N THR A 126 -10.79 -10.91 -7.05
CA THR A 126 -10.93 -9.47 -6.92
C THR A 126 -9.63 -8.75 -7.30
N TYR A 127 -8.50 -9.22 -6.77
CA TYR A 127 -7.20 -8.65 -7.11
C TYR A 127 -6.83 -8.91 -8.58
N GLN A 128 -7.13 -10.10 -9.11
CA GLN A 128 -6.87 -10.42 -10.52
C GLN A 128 -7.65 -9.50 -11.46
N GLN A 129 -8.92 -9.20 -11.15
CA GLN A 129 -9.73 -8.24 -11.91
C GLN A 129 -9.13 -6.85 -11.86
N LEU A 130 -8.77 -6.35 -10.66
CA LEU A 130 -8.12 -5.05 -10.50
C LEU A 130 -6.83 -4.96 -11.32
N LYS A 131 -5.98 -5.98 -11.24
CA LYS A 131 -4.74 -6.04 -12.01
C LYS A 131 -5.01 -5.94 -13.51
N ASN A 132 -5.97 -6.71 -14.02
CA ASN A 132 -6.34 -6.68 -15.44
C ASN A 132 -6.84 -5.28 -15.86
N THR A 133 -7.62 -4.62 -15.00
CA THR A 133 -8.10 -3.26 -15.23
C THR A 133 -6.95 -2.25 -15.29
N PHE A 134 -6.03 -2.26 -14.32
CA PHE A 134 -4.88 -1.36 -14.32
C PHE A 134 -3.96 -1.57 -15.52
N ASP A 135 -3.65 -2.83 -15.86
CA ASP A 135 -2.83 -3.16 -17.02
C ASP A 135 -3.50 -2.71 -18.33
N SER A 136 -4.83 -2.79 -18.42
CA SER A 136 -5.59 -2.30 -19.58
C SER A 136 -5.59 -0.78 -19.68
N ILE A 137 -5.81 -0.09 -18.56
CA ILE A 137 -5.86 1.38 -18.52
C ILE A 137 -4.49 1.99 -18.83
N SER A 138 -3.40 1.35 -18.42
CA SER A 138 -2.03 1.86 -18.67
C SER A 138 -1.67 1.99 -20.16
N LYS A 139 -2.43 1.33 -21.06
CA LYS A 139 -2.26 1.44 -22.52
C LYS A 139 -2.96 2.65 -23.12
N ASP A 140 -3.85 3.31 -22.36
CA ASP A 140 -4.56 4.49 -22.81
C ASP A 140 -3.60 5.68 -22.92
N PRO A 141 -3.44 6.29 -24.11
CA PRO A 141 -2.56 7.45 -24.29
C PRO A 141 -2.92 8.63 -23.38
N ARG A 142 -4.19 8.75 -22.96
CA ARG A 142 -4.65 9.83 -22.07
C ARG A 142 -4.06 9.74 -20.66
N MET A 143 -3.60 8.55 -20.26
CA MET A 143 -2.97 8.32 -18.96
C MET A 143 -1.46 8.55 -18.98
N GLN A 144 -0.87 8.79 -20.16
CA GLN A 144 0.58 8.96 -20.35
C GLN A 144 1.03 10.43 -20.42
N VAL A 145 0.09 11.37 -20.22
CA VAL A 145 0.29 12.82 -20.40
C VAL A 145 0.75 13.47 -19.11
#